data_AF-A0AAD6V9X5-F1
#
_entry.id   AF-A0AAD6V9X5-F1
#
_cell.length_a   1.000
_cell.length_b   1.000
_cell.length_c   1.000
_cell.angle_alpha   90.00
_cell.angle_beta   90.00
_cell.angle_gamma   90.00
#
_symmetry.space_group_name_H-M   'P 1'
#
loop_
_entity.id
_entity.type
_entity.pdbx_description
1 polymer ?
#
loop_
_entity_poly.entity_id
_entity_poly.type
_entity_poly.pdbx_seq_one_letter_code
_entity_poly.pdbx_strand_id
1 'polypeptide(L)'
;MLDPDFCVASDHLPIRYTLDFDVVRGQSSRFNRDKMDLEKFLAILRHYLGIRPVPIITTEAELDKATSFLCEVLLAAVEGSTPRHRPCSFAKRWWSPHLSQLLMAVRRARRRFQSY
;
A
#
# COMPACT_ATOMS: atom_id res chain seq x y z
N MET A 1 11.95 -22.82 -32.97
CA MET A 1 12.92 -21.74 -32.68
C MET A 1 13.04 -21.67 -31.16
N LEU A 2 14.17 -22.10 -30.59
CA LEU A 2 14.38 -22.14 -29.14
C LEU A 2 14.70 -20.73 -28.63
N ASP A 3 14.14 -20.37 -27.48
CA ASP A 3 14.30 -19.06 -26.83
C ASP A 3 15.79 -18.85 -26.41
N PRO A 4 16.45 -17.74 -26.78
CA PRO A 4 17.87 -17.53 -26.46
C PRO A 4 18.19 -17.47 -24.96
N ASP A 5 17.18 -17.34 -24.09
CA ASP A 5 17.34 -17.34 -22.62
C ASP A 5 17.32 -18.75 -21.98
N PHE A 6 17.27 -19.83 -22.77
CA PHE A 6 17.40 -21.20 -22.25
C PHE A 6 18.83 -21.47 -21.75
N CYS A 7 18.98 -21.67 -20.43
CA CYS A 7 20.24 -22.06 -19.83
C CYS A 7 20.60 -23.50 -20.26
N VAL A 8 21.51 -23.63 -21.22
CA VAL A 8 21.94 -24.91 -21.83
C VAL A 8 22.67 -25.85 -20.86
N ALA A 9 22.93 -25.41 -19.62
CA ALA A 9 23.70 -26.12 -18.61
C ALA A 9 22.85 -26.98 -17.64
N SER A 10 21.52 -27.07 -17.83
CA SER A 10 20.65 -27.91 -17.00
C SER A 10 20.22 -29.15 -17.77
N ASP A 11 20.33 -30.32 -17.14
CA ASP A 11 19.81 -31.60 -17.60
C ASP A 11 18.28 -31.74 -17.42
N HIS A 12 17.63 -30.74 -16.82
CA HIS A 12 16.20 -30.67 -16.63
C HIS A 12 15.52 -29.79 -17.69
N LEU A 13 14.43 -30.30 -18.28
CA LEU A 13 13.56 -29.52 -19.16
C LEU A 13 12.54 -28.76 -18.31
N PRO A 14 12.38 -27.43 -18.50
CA PRO A 14 11.36 -26.68 -17.78
C PRO A 14 9.97 -27.01 -18.32
N ILE A 15 9.02 -27.23 -17.40
CA ILE A 15 7.61 -27.38 -17.75
C ILE A 15 6.99 -25.99 -17.81
N ARG A 16 6.50 -25.60 -18.99
CA ARG A 16 5.76 -24.34 -19.19
C ARG A 16 4.27 -24.61 -19.30
N TYR A 17 3.48 -23.96 -18.47
CA TYR A 17 2.02 -23.93 -18.57
C TYR A 17 1.51 -22.49 -18.49
N THR A 18 0.39 -22.22 -19.13
CA THR A 18 -0.28 -20.92 -19.09
C THR A 18 -1.56 -21.08 -18.29
N LEU A 19 -1.72 -20.26 -17.26
CA LEU A 19 -2.96 -20.20 -16.49
C LEU A 19 -3.72 -18.95 -16.95
N ASP A 20 -4.91 -19.15 -17.49
CA ASP A 20 -5.78 -18.07 -17.92
C ASP A 20 -6.82 -17.82 -16.83
N PHE A 21 -6.61 -16.77 -16.04
CA PHE A 21 -7.55 -16.34 -15.02
C PHE A 21 -7.47 -14.84 -14.79
N ASP A 22 -8.62 -14.23 -14.57
CA ASP A 22 -8.70 -12.83 -14.18
C ASP A 22 -8.27 -12.66 -12.73
N VAL A 23 -7.14 -11.99 -12.52
CA VAL A 23 -6.70 -11.61 -11.17
C VAL A 23 -7.57 -10.45 -10.68
N VAL A 24 -8.68 -10.78 -10.00
CA VAL A 24 -9.47 -9.77 -9.28
C VAL A 24 -8.66 -9.29 -8.08
N ARG A 25 -8.08 -8.09 -8.19
CA ARG A 25 -7.35 -7.48 -7.08
C ARG A 25 -8.35 -6.88 -6.10
N GLY A 26 -8.42 -7.43 -4.89
CA GLY A 26 -9.13 -6.79 -3.79
C GLY A 26 -8.51 -5.42 -3.48
N GLN A 27 -9.37 -4.43 -3.23
CA GLN A 27 -8.90 -3.16 -2.65
C GLN A 27 -8.44 -3.42 -1.22
N SER A 28 -7.29 -2.86 -0.83
CA SER A 28 -6.91 -2.93 0.59
C SER A 28 -7.87 -2.06 1.41
N SER A 29 -8.32 -2.59 2.54
CA SER A 29 -9.03 -1.80 3.54
C SER A 29 -8.10 -0.79 4.24
N ARG A 30 -6.78 -0.95 4.14
CA ARG A 30 -5.78 -0.17 4.88
C ARG A 30 -5.32 1.06 4.09
N PHE A 31 -5.32 2.21 4.75
CA PHE A 31 -4.73 3.44 4.22
C PHE A 31 -3.19 3.41 4.24
N ASN A 32 -2.58 4.02 3.23
CA ASN A 32 -1.15 4.25 3.18
C ASN A 32 -0.81 5.62 3.78
N ARG A 33 -0.54 5.63 5.10
CA ARG A 33 -0.29 6.87 5.87
C ARG A 33 0.90 7.67 5.36
N ASP A 34 1.94 6.99 4.87
CA ASP A 34 3.15 7.62 4.35
C ASP A 34 2.91 8.37 3.02
N LYS A 35 1.75 8.16 2.40
CA LYS A 35 1.33 8.78 1.14
C LYS A 35 0.14 9.73 1.31
N MET A 36 -0.20 10.09 2.55
CA MET A 36 -1.22 11.09 2.81
C MET A 36 -0.80 12.46 2.26
N ASP A 37 -1.71 13.08 1.51
CA ASP A 37 -1.55 14.47 1.09
C ASP A 37 -2.02 15.40 2.21
N LEU A 38 -1.07 16.00 2.92
CA LEU A 38 -1.37 16.85 4.07
C LEU A 38 -2.10 18.15 3.67
N GLU A 39 -1.75 18.75 2.54
CA GLU A 39 -2.39 19.99 2.10
C GLU A 39 -3.85 19.74 1.73
N LYS A 40 -4.10 18.65 0.98
CA LYS A 40 -5.46 18.22 0.64
C LYS A 40 -6.27 17.87 1.88
N PHE A 41 -5.67 17.17 2.85
CA PHE A 41 -6.32 16.85 4.12
C PHE A 41 -6.75 18.12 4.86
N LEU A 42 -5.84 19.08 5.02
CA LEU A 42 -6.13 20.34 5.71
C LEU A 42 -7.15 21.19 4.96
N ALA A 43 -7.09 21.21 3.62
CA ALA A 43 -8.08 21.90 2.80
C ALA A 43 -9.50 21.33 3.03
N ILE A 44 -9.63 20.00 3.07
CA ILE A 44 -10.91 19.33 3.35
C ILE A 44 -11.40 19.68 4.76
N LEU A 45 -10.52 19.60 5.78
CA LEU A 45 -10.91 19.96 7.15
C LEU A 45 -11.35 21.41 7.28
N ARG A 46 -10.60 22.35 6.68
CA ARG A 46 -10.96 23.78 6.69
C ARG A 46 -12.29 24.04 6.01
N HIS A 47 -12.59 23.32 4.92
CA HIS A 47 -13.88 23.42 4.27
C HIS A 47 -15.01 22.98 5.21
N TYR A 48 -14.94 21.77 5.77
CA TYR A 48 -16.02 21.26 6.63
C TYR A 48 -16.16 22.00 7.96
N LEU A 49 -15.05 22.39 8.59
CA LEU A 49 -15.05 23.09 9.87
C LEU A 49 -15.32 24.59 9.72
N GLY A 50 -14.89 25.21 8.61
CA GLY A 50 -15.08 26.64 8.37
C GLY A 50 -16.52 27.03 8.05
N ILE A 51 -17.35 26.07 7.62
CA ILE A 51 -18.77 26.30 7.32
C ILE A 51 -19.63 26.39 8.59
N ARG A 52 -19.17 25.82 9.72
CA ARG A 52 -19.96 25.77 10.95
C ARG A 52 -19.32 26.55 12.10
N PRO A 53 -20.11 27.35 12.84
CA PRO A 53 -19.65 27.92 14.10
C PRO A 53 -19.38 26.79 15.11
N VAL A 54 -18.38 26.98 15.95
CA VAL A 54 -18.10 26.07 17.07
C VAL A 54 -19.28 26.14 18.04
N PRO A 55 -19.99 25.02 18.30
CA PRO A 55 -21.15 25.04 19.17
C PRO A 55 -20.72 25.21 20.64
N ILE A 56 -21.52 25.93 21.42
CA ILE A 56 -21.42 25.89 22.88
C ILE A 56 -22.13 24.62 23.33
N ILE A 57 -21.40 23.73 24.00
CA ILE A 57 -21.90 22.43 24.45
C ILE A 57 -22.31 22.58 25.91
N THR A 58 -23.58 22.31 26.19
CA THR A 58 -24.15 22.41 27.56
C THR A 58 -24.74 21.10 28.05
N THR A 59 -24.92 20.13 27.16
CA THR A 59 -25.47 18.81 27.49
C THR A 59 -24.61 17.68 26.93
N GLU A 60 -24.72 16.50 27.53
CA GLU A 60 -24.06 15.28 27.05
C GLU A 60 -24.48 14.91 25.61
N ALA A 61 -25.77 15.04 25.30
CA ALA A 61 -26.27 14.76 23.95
C ALA A 61 -25.72 15.73 22.88
N GLU A 62 -25.43 16.98 23.24
CA GLU A 62 -24.74 17.93 22.36
C GLU A 62 -23.26 17.56 22.19
N LEU A 63 -22.62 17.07 23.25
CA LEU A 63 -21.24 16.60 23.20
C LEU A 63 -21.09 15.40 22.25
N ASP A 64 -21.98 14.42 22.36
CA ASP A 64 -21.99 13.25 21.49
C ASP A 64 -22.15 13.64 20.03
N LYS A 65 -23.12 14.52 19.73
CA LYS A 65 -23.34 15.03 18.36
C LYS A 65 -22.12 15.76 17.80
N ALA A 66 -21.50 16.62 18.61
CA ALA A 66 -20.30 17.35 18.20
C ALA A 66 -19.14 16.38 17.92
N THR A 67 -18.99 15.36 18.75
CA THR A 67 -17.94 14.34 18.61
C THR A 67 -18.17 13.47 17.39
N SER A 68 -19.39 12.98 17.16
CA SER A 68 -19.75 12.20 15.96
C SER A 68 -19.47 12.99 14.69
N PHE A 69 -19.87 14.27 14.65
CA PHE A 69 -19.58 15.14 13.52
C PHE A 69 -18.07 15.30 13.29
N LEU A 70 -17.28 15.54 14.34
CA LEU A 70 -15.83 15.67 14.21
C LEU A 70 -15.21 14.38 13.66
N CYS A 71 -15.64 13.22 14.14
CA CYS A 71 -15.21 11.92 13.65
C CYS A 71 -15.55 11.71 12.18
N GLU A 72 -16.76 12.05 11.75
CA GLU A 72 -17.19 11.97 10.36
C GLU A 72 -16.34 12.85 9.45
N VAL A 73 -16.10 14.10 9.86
CA VAL A 73 -15.27 15.05 9.10
C VAL A 73 -13.82 14.57 8.99
N LEU A 74 -13.25 14.04 10.08
CA LEU A 74 -11.90 13.47 10.06
C LEU A 74 -11.82 12.25 9.14
N LEU A 75 -12.79 11.36 9.20
CA LEU A 75 -12.83 10.18 8.33
C LEU A 75 -12.96 10.57 6.85
N ALA A 76 -13.84 11.51 6.52
CA ALA A 76 -13.98 12.03 5.17
C ALA A 76 -12.70 12.69 4.67
N ALA A 77 -12.01 13.45 5.53
CA ALA A 77 -10.74 14.06 5.19
C ALA A 77 -9.65 13.00 4.93
N VAL A 78 -9.54 11.96 5.76
CA VAL A 78 -8.61 10.84 5.56
C VAL A 78 -8.92 10.12 4.25
N GLU A 79 -10.17 9.81 3.97
CA GLU A 79 -10.56 9.09 2.76
C GLU A 79 -10.31 9.90 1.49
N GLY A 80 -10.52 11.22 1.54
CA GLY A 80 -10.25 12.13 0.43
C GLY A 80 -8.77 12.41 0.20
N SER A 81 -7.93 12.35 1.24
CA SER A 81 -6.51 12.75 1.17
C SER A 81 -5.51 11.60 1.16
N THR A 82 -5.90 10.42 1.65
CA THR A 82 -4.98 9.31 1.87
C THR A 82 -5.30 8.15 0.94
N PRO A 83 -4.40 7.78 0.02
CA PRO A 83 -4.63 6.64 -0.85
C PRO A 83 -4.66 5.34 -0.04
N ARG A 84 -5.52 4.41 -0.45
CA ARG A 84 -5.51 3.04 0.08
C ARG A 84 -4.27 2.30 -0.40
N HIS A 85 -3.77 1.38 0.41
CA HIS A 85 -2.62 0.57 0.07
C HIS A 85 -2.95 -0.26 -1.17
N ARG A 86 -2.15 -0.14 -2.24
CA ARG A 86 -2.34 -0.96 -3.43
C ARG A 86 -1.55 -2.25 -3.25
N PRO A 87 -2.21 -3.42 -3.15
CA PRO A 87 -1.49 -4.69 -3.18
C PRO A 87 -0.75 -4.81 -4.51
N CYS A 88 0.58 -4.83 -4.45
CA CYS A 88 1.44 -4.99 -5.61
C CYS A 88 1.46 -6.46 -6.03
N SER A 89 1.18 -6.75 -7.30
CA SER A 89 1.23 -8.13 -7.85
C SER A 89 2.64 -8.74 -7.80
N PHE A 90 3.67 -7.89 -7.79
CA PHE A 90 5.06 -8.32 -7.73
C PHE A 90 5.59 -8.41 -6.28
N ALA A 91 4.85 -7.88 -5.30
CA ALA A 91 5.14 -8.12 -3.89
C ALA A 91 4.72 -9.55 -3.57
N LYS A 92 5.68 -10.48 -3.65
CA LYS A 92 5.41 -11.88 -3.35
C LYS A 92 4.91 -11.97 -1.91
N ARG A 93 3.72 -12.52 -1.69
CA ARG A 93 3.08 -12.65 -0.36
C ARG A 93 3.94 -13.36 0.68
N TRP A 94 4.84 -14.24 0.23
CA TRP A 94 5.78 -14.99 1.06
C TRP A 94 7.10 -14.24 1.31
N TRP A 95 7.30 -13.06 0.73
CA TRP A 95 8.53 -12.29 0.84
C TRP A 95 8.60 -11.58 2.19
N SER A 96 9.51 -12.04 3.05
CA SER A 96 9.78 -11.43 4.35
C SER A 96 11.00 -10.50 4.30
N PRO A 97 11.15 -9.58 5.28
CA PRO A 97 12.36 -8.78 5.42
C PRO A 97 13.63 -9.64 5.51
N HIS A 98 13.55 -10.81 6.14
CA HIS A 98 14.64 -11.77 6.25
C HIS A 98 15.11 -12.27 4.87
N LEU A 99 14.18 -12.60 3.96
CA LEU A 99 14.51 -12.99 2.59
C LEU A 99 15.20 -11.88 1.79
N SER A 100 14.87 -10.62 2.08
CA SER A 100 15.57 -9.47 1.47
C SER A 100 17.03 -9.40 1.91
N GLN A 101 17.31 -9.65 3.19
CA GLN A 101 18.68 -9.68 3.72
C GLN A 101 19.50 -10.82 3.09
N LEU A 102 18.92 -12.02 3.01
CA LEU A 102 19.56 -13.17 2.34
C LEU A 102 19.84 -12.87 0.86
N LEU A 103 18.89 -12.27 0.13
CA LEU A 103 19.09 -11.88 -1.25
C LEU A 103 20.24 -10.86 -1.40
N MET A 104 20.34 -9.88 -0.49
CA MET A 104 21.44 -8.91 -0.49
C MET A 104 22.80 -9.58 -0.25
N ALA A 105 22.86 -10.55 0.66
CA ALA A 105 24.07 -11.32 0.92
C ALA A 105 24.51 -12.11 -0.32
N VAL A 106 23.59 -12.83 -0.97
CA VAL A 106 23.85 -13.58 -2.21
C VAL A 106 24.34 -12.65 -3.32
N ARG A 107 23.67 -11.51 -3.54
CA ARG A 107 24.09 -10.52 -4.55
C ARG A 107 25.50 -9.97 -4.26
N ARG A 108 25.84 -9.75 -2.99
CA ARG A 108 27.18 -9.30 -2.59
C ARG A 108 28.24 -10.36 -2.87
N ALA A 109 27.97 -11.63 -2.53
CA ALA A 109 28.87 -12.75 -2.81
C ALA A 109 29.09 -12.93 -4.32
N ARG A 110 28.02 -12.88 -5.12
CA ARG A 110 28.10 -12.98 -6.59
C ARG A 110 28.97 -11.89 -7.20
N ARG A 111 28.80 -10.63 -6.76
CA ARG A 111 29.63 -9.51 -7.26
C ARG A 111 31.12 -9.72 -6.97
N ARG A 112 31.46 -10.25 -5.79
CA ARG A 112 32.86 -10.58 -5.45
C ARG A 112 33.41 -11.68 -6.34
N PHE A 113 32.62 -12.72 -6.60
CA PHE A 113 33.03 -13.82 -7.48
C PHE A 113 33.25 -13.34 -8.93
N GLN A 114 32.39 -12.46 -9.44
CA GLN A 114 32.51 -11.91 -10.79
C GLN A 114 33.63 -10.87 -10.97
N SER A 115 34.23 -10.39 -9.87
CA SER A 115 35.36 -9.46 -9.91
C SER A 115 36.73 -10.15 -9.80
N TYR A 116 36.73 -11.48 -9.63
CA TYR A 116 37.89 -12.35 -9.83
C TYR A 116 37.88 -12.89 -11.26
#